data_AF-A0A8T3SMJ3-F1
#
_entry.id   AF-A0A8T3SMJ3-F1
#
_cell.length_a   1.000
_cell.length_b   1.000
_cell.length_c   1.000
_cell.angle_alpha   90.00
_cell.angle_beta   90.00
_cell.angle_gamma   90.00
#
_symmetry.space_group_name_H-M   'P 1'
#
loop_
_entity.id
_entity.type
_entity.pdbx_description
1 polymer ?
#
loop_
_entity_poly.entity_id
_entity_poly.type
_entity_poly.pdbx_seq_one_letter_code
_entity_poly.pdbx_strand_id
1 'polypeptide(L)'
;MPRRALVAAGLAALIALAGGLPAWVAPAAASSCSSWTSQTDPPPTIRVFRHVTGQVETVDFRAYIKNVLSREWIGSWTTESLRSGALAVKHYAWYQVLHWRGGVNSAGACFDLRDDTSDQVYDPSKATGSSAAAAVEATWGTRVLKNGSIFPTYYNAGTSGEACGANAIGWKLWQWGSQACGLAGKTAAEIMLMYYYPGVTVSGAPAASAPPTPNPTASPSPAPTPRPAPTATPMPTTATPG
;
A
#
# COMPACT_ATOMS: atom_id res chain seq x y z
N MET A 1 38.49 93.42 29.96
CA MET A 1 38.77 93.62 28.52
C MET A 1 40.00 92.78 28.18
N PRO A 2 39.88 91.64 27.45
CA PRO A 2 39.86 91.54 25.97
C PRO A 2 38.70 90.63 25.44
N ARG A 3 38.05 90.89 24.29
CA ARG A 3 38.30 90.53 22.86
C ARG A 3 37.93 89.09 22.41
N ARG A 4 36.92 89.03 21.50
CA ARG A 4 36.80 88.24 20.21
C ARG A 4 36.71 86.70 20.32
N ALA A 5 36.05 85.90 19.46
CA ALA A 5 35.32 86.03 18.19
C ALA A 5 34.43 84.78 17.92
N LEU A 6 33.56 84.90 16.90
CA LEU A 6 32.65 83.93 16.24
C LEU A 6 33.33 82.66 15.67
N VAL A 7 32.55 81.58 15.41
CA VAL A 7 32.43 80.74 14.17
C VAL A 7 31.27 79.74 14.39
N ALA A 8 30.10 79.88 13.75
CA ALA A 8 29.63 79.38 12.44
C ALA A 8 29.16 77.91 12.39
N ALA A 9 27.98 77.73 11.78
CA ALA A 9 27.22 76.51 11.60
C ALA A 9 27.81 75.57 10.54
N GLY A 10 27.50 74.27 10.66
CA GLY A 10 27.65 73.27 9.61
C GLY A 10 26.67 72.12 9.81
N LEU A 11 25.59 72.08 9.01
CA LEU A 11 24.72 70.92 8.87
C LEU A 11 25.48 69.78 8.19
N ALA A 12 25.48 68.59 8.78
CA ALA A 12 25.83 67.36 8.09
C ALA A 12 24.56 66.53 7.87
N ALA A 13 24.08 66.48 6.63
CA ALA A 13 23.02 65.57 6.20
C ALA A 13 23.64 64.19 5.91
N LEU A 14 23.31 63.20 6.75
CA LEU A 14 23.63 61.79 6.52
C LEU A 14 22.56 61.18 5.60
N ILE A 15 22.92 60.97 4.33
CA ILE A 15 22.12 60.18 3.39
C ILE A 15 22.43 58.69 3.65
N ALA A 16 21.50 57.99 4.29
CA ALA A 16 21.55 56.53 4.38
C ALA A 16 20.98 55.93 3.08
N LEU A 17 21.85 55.38 2.22
CA LEU A 17 21.42 54.52 1.12
C LEU A 17 20.97 53.17 1.70
N ALA A 18 19.66 53.00 1.86
CA ALA A 18 19.05 51.69 2.08
C ALA A 18 19.08 50.90 0.76
N GLY A 19 20.13 50.10 0.56
CA GLY A 19 20.19 49.12 -0.53
C GLY A 19 19.15 48.04 -0.30
N GLY A 20 18.09 48.01 -1.11
CA GLY A 20 17.09 46.96 -1.12
C GLY A 20 17.68 45.67 -1.68
N LEU A 21 18.05 44.73 -0.81
CA LEU A 21 18.32 43.36 -1.24
C LEU A 21 16.98 42.74 -1.68
N PRO A 22 16.92 42.07 -2.84
CA PRO A 22 15.71 41.33 -3.23
C PRO A 22 15.45 40.28 -2.15
N ALA A 23 14.28 40.37 -1.51
CA ALA A 23 13.83 39.36 -0.55
C ALA A 23 13.83 38.00 -1.26
N TRP A 24 14.68 37.08 -0.79
CA TRP A 24 14.69 35.71 -1.27
C TRP A 24 13.43 35.05 -0.70
N VAL A 25 12.35 35.09 -1.48
CA VAL A 25 11.11 34.40 -1.14
C VAL A 25 11.43 32.91 -1.24
N ALA A 26 11.51 32.23 -0.09
CA ALA A 26 11.62 30.78 -0.07
C ALA A 26 10.45 30.20 -0.90
N PRO A 27 10.70 29.22 -1.78
CA PRO A 27 9.62 28.57 -2.52
C PRO A 27 8.58 28.08 -1.51
N ALA A 28 7.31 28.44 -1.71
CA ALA A 28 6.24 27.86 -0.92
C ALA A 28 6.34 26.33 -1.06
N ALA A 29 6.38 25.62 0.07
CA ALA A 29 6.33 24.17 0.05
C ALA A 29 5.10 23.75 -0.78
N ALA A 30 5.30 22.97 -1.84
CA ALA A 30 4.20 22.47 -2.65
C ALA A 30 3.21 21.77 -1.70
N SER A 31 1.91 22.00 -1.80
CA SER A 31 0.94 21.35 -0.90
C SER A 31 0.71 19.87 -1.26
N SER A 32 1.22 19.43 -2.41
CA SER A 32 1.05 18.10 -2.96
C SER A 32 2.11 17.83 -4.02
N CYS A 33 2.31 16.56 -4.34
CA CYS A 33 3.11 16.20 -5.50
C CYS A 33 2.43 16.49 -6.82
N SER A 34 1.11 16.30 -6.89
CA SER A 34 0.32 16.52 -8.09
C SER A 34 -0.82 17.51 -7.84
N SER A 35 -1.45 18.03 -8.89
CA SER A 35 -2.68 18.81 -8.78
C SER A 35 -3.94 17.93 -8.67
N TRP A 36 -3.80 16.62 -8.38
CA TRP A 36 -4.94 15.72 -8.28
C TRP A 36 -5.78 16.03 -7.05
N THR A 37 -7.08 16.23 -7.24
CA THR A 37 -8.03 16.57 -6.17
C THR A 37 -9.31 15.74 -6.20
N SER A 38 -9.48 14.87 -7.21
CA SER A 38 -10.72 14.08 -7.33
C SER A 38 -10.86 13.11 -6.16
N GLN A 39 -12.03 13.15 -5.53
CA GLN A 39 -12.49 12.23 -4.49
C GLN A 39 -13.35 11.09 -5.08
N THR A 40 -13.65 11.17 -6.38
CA THR A 40 -14.55 10.23 -7.09
C THR A 40 -13.85 9.41 -8.15
N ASP A 41 -12.71 9.88 -8.65
CA ASP A 41 -11.90 9.21 -9.67
C ASP A 41 -10.45 9.04 -9.17
N PRO A 42 -9.86 7.84 -9.33
CA PRO A 42 -8.49 7.60 -8.93
C PRO A 42 -7.52 8.40 -9.81
N PRO A 43 -6.35 8.80 -9.29
CA PRO A 43 -5.34 9.48 -10.07
C PRO A 43 -4.86 8.60 -11.23
N PRO A 44 -4.45 9.19 -12.37
CA PRO A 44 -3.91 8.43 -13.49
C PRO A 44 -2.52 7.86 -13.18
N THR A 45 -1.75 8.55 -12.34
CA THR A 45 -0.40 8.15 -11.96
C THR A 45 -0.14 8.38 -10.47
N ILE A 46 0.93 7.77 -9.97
CA ILE A 46 1.42 7.94 -8.60
C ILE A 46 2.94 8.03 -8.58
N ARG A 47 3.51 8.85 -7.68
CA ARG A 47 4.95 8.98 -7.48
C ARG A 47 5.40 8.10 -6.33
N VAL A 48 6.21 7.11 -6.65
CA VAL A 48 6.69 6.09 -5.71
C VAL A 48 8.17 6.31 -5.43
N PHE A 49 8.51 6.53 -4.16
CA PHE A 49 9.90 6.53 -3.71
C PHE A 49 10.42 5.10 -3.62
N ARG A 50 11.49 4.81 -4.36
CA ARG A 50 12.19 3.53 -4.37
C ARG A 50 13.23 3.52 -3.25
N HIS A 51 12.93 2.88 -2.12
CA HIS A 51 13.74 2.99 -0.90
C HIS A 51 15.19 2.53 -1.07
N VAL A 52 15.45 1.56 -1.94
CA VAL A 52 16.79 1.04 -2.21
C VAL A 52 17.64 2.02 -3.03
N THR A 53 17.05 2.65 -4.06
CA THR A 53 17.80 3.48 -5.01
C THR A 53 17.74 4.98 -4.68
N GLY A 54 16.80 5.40 -3.83
CA GLY A 54 16.53 6.80 -3.52
C GLY A 54 15.81 7.58 -4.64
N GLN A 55 15.43 6.89 -5.71
CA GLN A 55 14.76 7.50 -6.86
C GLN A 55 13.25 7.61 -6.65
N VAL A 56 12.62 8.55 -7.36
CA VAL A 56 11.17 8.67 -7.43
C VAL A 56 10.71 8.26 -8.83
N GLU A 57 9.82 7.28 -8.91
CA GLU A 57 9.24 6.79 -10.16
C GLU A 57 7.80 7.28 -10.29
N THR A 58 7.42 7.77 -11.47
CA THR A 58 6.01 8.03 -11.80
C THR A 58 5.43 6.80 -12.49
N VAL A 59 4.43 6.18 -11.88
CA VAL A 59 3.87 4.90 -12.31
C VAL A 59 2.40 5.06 -12.68
N ASP A 60 1.93 4.34 -13.70
CA ASP A 60 0.49 4.20 -13.95
C ASP A 60 -0.21 3.65 -12.69
N PHE A 61 -1.24 4.36 -12.24
CA PHE A 61 -1.86 4.05 -10.95
C PHE A 61 -2.46 2.65 -10.96
N ARG A 62 -3.09 2.23 -12.06
CA ARG A 62 -3.72 0.92 -12.17
C ARG A 62 -2.72 -0.21 -12.14
N ALA A 63 -1.60 -0.08 -12.85
CA ALA A 63 -0.50 -1.02 -12.84
C ALA A 63 0.14 -1.11 -11.45
N TYR A 64 0.30 0.02 -10.76
CA TYR A 64 0.79 0.08 -9.39
C TYR A 64 -0.10 -0.75 -8.43
N ILE A 65 -1.42 -0.53 -8.44
CA ILE A 65 -2.36 -1.30 -7.58
C ILE A 65 -2.29 -2.80 -7.85
N LYS A 66 -2.18 -3.22 -9.12
CA LYS A 66 -2.05 -4.64 -9.47
C LYS A 66 -0.77 -5.27 -8.90
N ASN A 67 0.35 -4.55 -9.01
CA ASN A 67 1.63 -5.03 -8.48
C ASN A 67 1.58 -5.10 -6.96
N VAL A 68 1.16 -4.03 -6.28
CA VAL A 68 1.06 -3.98 -4.82
C VAL A 68 0.16 -5.07 -4.28
N LEU A 69 -1.04 -5.25 -4.83
CA LEU A 69 -1.93 -6.32 -4.37
C LEU A 69 -1.27 -7.70 -4.51
N SER A 70 -0.47 -7.93 -5.56
CA SER A 70 0.25 -9.18 -5.75
C SER A 70 1.34 -9.41 -4.69
N ARG A 71 1.79 -8.37 -3.98
CA ARG A 71 2.82 -8.44 -2.92
C ARG A 71 2.20 -8.47 -1.52
N GLU A 72 1.04 -7.84 -1.36
CA GLU A 72 0.37 -7.65 -0.08
C GLU A 72 -0.66 -8.76 0.22
N TRP A 73 -1.24 -9.39 -0.80
CA TRP A 73 -2.20 -10.47 -0.64
C TRP A 73 -1.69 -11.78 -1.23
N ILE A 74 -2.01 -12.89 -0.55
CA ILE A 74 -1.69 -14.23 -1.07
C ILE A 74 -2.63 -14.53 -2.24
N GLY A 75 -2.05 -14.71 -3.44
CA GLY A 75 -2.82 -14.83 -4.68
C GLY A 75 -3.80 -16.02 -4.78
N SER A 76 -3.68 -17.02 -3.90
CA SER A 76 -4.59 -18.17 -3.81
C SER A 76 -5.74 -17.99 -2.82
N TRP A 77 -5.81 -16.84 -2.14
CA TRP A 77 -6.94 -16.51 -1.28
C TRP A 77 -8.23 -16.32 -2.07
N THR A 78 -9.34 -16.34 -1.34
CA THR A 78 -10.69 -16.20 -1.91
C THR A 78 -10.80 -14.93 -2.75
N THR A 79 -11.59 -14.99 -3.82
CA THR A 79 -11.83 -13.85 -4.71
C THR A 79 -12.29 -12.61 -3.95
N GLU A 80 -13.16 -12.76 -2.96
CA GLU A 80 -13.67 -11.63 -2.15
C GLU A 80 -12.59 -11.07 -1.19
N SER A 81 -11.65 -11.90 -0.73
CA SER A 81 -10.47 -11.42 0.00
C SER A 81 -9.56 -10.60 -0.92
N LEU A 82 -9.27 -11.09 -2.13
CA LEU A 82 -8.46 -10.34 -3.10
C LEU A 82 -9.15 -9.04 -3.55
N ARG A 83 -10.48 -9.06 -3.75
CA ARG A 83 -11.26 -7.87 -4.12
C ARG A 83 -11.29 -6.84 -2.99
N SER A 84 -11.46 -7.25 -1.73
CA SER A 84 -11.37 -6.31 -0.60
C SER A 84 -9.95 -5.76 -0.40
N GLY A 85 -8.92 -6.59 -0.58
CA GLY A 85 -7.53 -6.16 -0.64
C GLY A 85 -7.28 -5.14 -1.76
N ALA A 86 -7.82 -5.37 -2.96
CA ALA A 86 -7.73 -4.44 -4.09
C ALA A 86 -8.32 -3.06 -3.75
N LEU A 87 -9.48 -3.04 -3.07
CA LEU A 87 -10.11 -1.81 -2.62
C LEU A 87 -9.27 -1.08 -1.57
N ALA A 88 -8.75 -1.79 -0.57
CA ALA A 88 -7.89 -1.20 0.45
C ALA A 88 -6.60 -0.62 -0.16
N VAL A 89 -5.92 -1.39 -1.00
CA VAL A 89 -4.68 -0.95 -1.66
C VAL A 89 -4.95 0.29 -2.53
N LYS A 90 -6.02 0.29 -3.34
CA LYS A 90 -6.41 1.42 -4.20
C LYS A 90 -6.71 2.69 -3.40
N HIS A 91 -7.53 2.60 -2.35
CA HIS A 91 -7.97 3.79 -1.62
C HIS A 91 -6.88 4.32 -0.69
N TYR A 92 -5.99 3.47 -0.15
CA TYR A 92 -4.82 3.93 0.58
C TYR A 92 -3.92 4.78 -0.32
N ALA A 93 -3.50 4.22 -1.47
CA ALA A 93 -2.62 4.93 -2.40
C ALA A 93 -3.24 6.25 -2.90
N TRP A 94 -4.54 6.24 -3.22
CA TRP A 94 -5.28 7.43 -3.63
C TRP A 94 -5.32 8.47 -2.50
N TYR A 95 -5.58 8.05 -1.25
CA TYR A 95 -5.53 8.95 -0.10
C TYR A 95 -4.15 9.62 0.03
N GLN A 96 -3.04 8.89 -0.16
CA GLN A 96 -1.70 9.48 -0.07
C GLN A 96 -1.42 10.53 -1.15
N VAL A 97 -1.99 10.36 -2.35
CA VAL A 97 -1.92 11.36 -3.44
C VAL A 97 -2.70 12.64 -3.08
N LEU A 98 -3.88 12.50 -2.47
CA LEU A 98 -4.72 13.63 -2.05
C LEU A 98 -4.18 14.34 -0.78
N HIS A 99 -3.50 13.60 0.10
CA HIS A 99 -3.03 14.05 1.40
C HIS A 99 -1.53 13.86 1.51
N TRP A 100 -0.79 14.62 0.69
CA TRP A 100 0.66 14.55 0.64
C TRP A 100 1.29 14.83 2.02
N ARG A 101 2.25 13.98 2.41
CA ARG A 101 2.89 14.00 3.74
C ARG A 101 4.24 14.71 3.78
N GLY A 102 4.58 15.47 2.74
CA GLY A 102 5.87 16.19 2.68
C GLY A 102 7.06 15.34 2.20
N GLY A 103 6.82 14.15 1.65
CA GLY A 103 7.87 13.25 1.21
C GLY A 103 8.68 13.82 0.06
N VAL A 104 9.98 14.03 0.27
CA VAL A 104 10.97 14.45 -0.74
C VAL A 104 12.22 13.59 -0.66
N ASN A 105 12.82 13.25 -1.81
CA ASN A 105 14.11 12.56 -1.84
C ASN A 105 15.29 13.56 -1.70
N SER A 106 16.52 13.04 -1.72
CA SER A 106 17.74 13.85 -1.61
C SER A 106 17.94 14.86 -2.76
N ALA A 107 17.29 14.65 -3.90
CA ALA A 107 17.31 15.56 -5.05
C ALA A 107 16.16 16.59 -5.01
N GLY A 108 15.35 16.61 -3.94
CA GLY A 108 14.20 17.50 -3.81
C GLY A 108 12.96 17.05 -4.61
N ALA A 109 12.99 15.88 -5.23
CA ALA A 109 11.83 15.32 -5.92
C ALA A 109 10.84 14.76 -4.90
N CYS A 110 9.60 15.22 -4.95
CA CYS A 110 8.57 14.76 -4.04
C CYS A 110 7.97 13.41 -4.46
N PHE A 111 7.46 12.66 -3.49
CA PHE A 111 6.76 11.38 -3.70
C PHE A 111 5.49 11.28 -2.86
N ASP A 112 4.53 10.47 -3.31
CA ASP A 112 3.25 10.24 -2.61
C ASP A 112 3.38 9.14 -1.55
N LEU A 113 4.16 8.10 -1.86
CA LEU A 113 4.39 6.95 -0.99
C LEU A 113 5.74 6.27 -1.26
N ARG A 114 6.13 5.37 -0.35
CA ARG A 114 7.29 4.49 -0.45
C ARG A 114 6.90 3.10 -0.96
N ASP A 115 7.86 2.41 -1.58
CA ASP A 115 7.71 1.05 -2.09
C ASP A 115 7.93 -0.06 -1.06
N ASP A 116 8.09 0.29 0.22
CA ASP A 116 8.35 -0.61 1.33
C ASP A 116 7.18 -0.65 2.33
N THR A 117 7.35 -1.41 3.41
CA THR A 117 6.32 -1.60 4.46
C THR A 117 5.97 -0.33 5.24
N SER A 118 6.65 0.80 5.01
CA SER A 118 6.23 2.09 5.57
C SER A 118 4.94 2.60 4.93
N ASP A 119 4.68 2.20 3.68
CA ASP A 119 3.44 2.50 2.96
C ASP A 119 2.84 1.22 2.35
N GLN A 120 3.31 0.79 1.18
CA GLN A 120 2.86 -0.44 0.54
C GLN A 120 4.00 -1.06 -0.28
N VAL A 121 4.11 -2.39 -0.25
CA VAL A 121 5.17 -3.10 -0.95
C VAL A 121 4.92 -3.06 -2.46
N TYR A 122 5.75 -2.30 -3.18
CA TYR A 122 5.75 -2.20 -4.64
C TYR A 122 7.08 -2.73 -5.19
N ASP A 123 7.02 -3.79 -6.00
CA ASP A 123 8.19 -4.41 -6.60
C ASP A 123 7.94 -4.70 -8.09
N PRO A 124 8.24 -3.73 -8.99
CA PRO A 124 8.05 -3.91 -10.43
C PRO A 124 9.00 -4.93 -11.06
N SER A 125 10.02 -5.41 -10.34
CA SER A 125 10.88 -6.50 -10.83
C SER A 125 10.19 -7.86 -10.79
N LYS A 126 9.06 -7.97 -10.08
CA LYS A 126 8.26 -9.19 -9.97
C LYS A 126 7.01 -9.09 -10.82
N ALA A 127 6.67 -10.21 -11.46
CA ALA A 127 5.45 -10.31 -12.23
C ALA A 127 4.20 -10.12 -11.35
N THR A 128 3.24 -9.38 -11.90
CA THR A 128 1.90 -9.24 -11.34
C THR A 128 1.15 -10.57 -11.43
N GLY A 129 0.56 -11.01 -10.32
CA GLY A 129 -0.26 -12.22 -10.27
C GLY A 129 -1.60 -12.03 -10.99
N SER A 130 -2.03 -13.04 -11.73
CA SER A 130 -3.28 -12.98 -12.52
C SER A 130 -4.52 -12.79 -11.66
N SER A 131 -4.61 -13.44 -10.49
CA SER A 131 -5.74 -13.31 -9.57
C SER A 131 -5.82 -11.92 -8.94
N ALA A 132 -4.67 -11.35 -8.55
CA ALA A 132 -4.59 -9.96 -8.09
C ALA A 132 -4.99 -8.98 -9.19
N ALA A 133 -4.47 -9.16 -10.42
CA ALA A 133 -4.87 -8.34 -11.55
C ALA A 133 -6.38 -8.40 -11.80
N ALA A 134 -6.97 -9.59 -11.79
CA ALA A 134 -8.41 -9.78 -11.98
C ALA A 134 -9.24 -9.11 -10.87
N ALA A 135 -8.79 -9.17 -9.61
CA ALA A 135 -9.46 -8.50 -8.49
C ALA A 135 -9.45 -6.97 -8.63
N VAL A 136 -8.32 -6.39 -9.06
CA VAL A 136 -8.21 -4.95 -9.33
C VAL A 136 -9.10 -4.54 -10.50
N GLU A 137 -9.12 -5.33 -11.58
CA GLU A 137 -10.00 -5.07 -12.73
C GLU A 137 -11.48 -5.09 -12.31
N ALA A 138 -11.91 -6.13 -11.60
CA ALA A 138 -13.29 -6.31 -11.17
C ALA A 138 -13.79 -5.22 -10.22
N THR A 139 -12.88 -4.57 -9.48
CA THR A 139 -13.21 -3.56 -8.46
C THR A 139 -12.79 -2.15 -8.87
N TRP A 140 -12.36 -1.95 -10.11
CA TRP A 140 -11.81 -0.66 -10.53
C TRP A 140 -12.82 0.48 -10.39
N GLY A 141 -14.07 0.24 -10.82
CA GLY A 141 -15.18 1.20 -10.68
C GLY A 141 -15.81 1.27 -9.29
N THR A 142 -15.39 0.43 -8.35
CA THR A 142 -15.93 0.42 -6.99
C THR A 142 -15.33 1.55 -6.15
N ARG A 143 -16.19 2.34 -5.50
CA ARG A 143 -15.79 3.42 -4.58
C ARG A 143 -16.10 3.04 -3.14
N VAL A 144 -15.14 3.26 -2.26
CA VAL A 144 -15.24 3.08 -0.82
C VAL A 144 -14.94 4.41 -0.15
N LEU A 145 -15.99 5.07 0.34
CA LEU A 145 -15.90 6.41 0.91
C LEU A 145 -16.26 6.37 2.38
N LYS A 146 -15.61 7.18 3.21
CA LYS A 146 -16.01 7.42 4.60
C LYS A 146 -16.53 8.84 4.70
N ASN A 147 -17.79 8.99 5.10
CA ASN A 147 -18.49 10.28 5.17
C ASN A 147 -18.36 11.07 3.84
N GLY A 148 -18.47 10.38 2.70
CA GLY A 148 -18.40 10.97 1.37
C GLY A 148 -17.00 11.29 0.84
N SER A 149 -15.93 11.00 1.58
CA SER A 149 -14.54 11.29 1.17
C SER A 149 -13.68 10.03 1.08
N ILE A 150 -12.62 10.09 0.27
CA ILE A 150 -11.53 9.11 0.32
C ILE A 150 -10.86 9.19 1.69
N PHE A 151 -10.50 8.04 2.24
CA PHE A 151 -9.92 7.90 3.57
C PHE A 151 -8.80 6.86 3.55
N PRO A 152 -7.86 6.91 4.51
CA PRO A 152 -6.74 5.98 4.53
C PRO A 152 -7.24 4.60 4.94
N THR A 153 -7.32 3.70 3.97
CA THR A 153 -7.72 2.30 4.17
C THR A 153 -6.50 1.48 4.61
N TYR A 154 -6.04 1.76 5.84
CA TYR A 154 -4.92 1.03 6.44
C TYR A 154 -5.19 -0.47 6.49
N TYR A 155 -4.15 -1.28 6.34
CA TYR A 155 -4.24 -2.72 6.50
C TYR A 155 -2.99 -3.30 7.16
N ASN A 156 -3.14 -4.46 7.79
CA ASN A 156 -2.06 -5.24 8.38
C ASN A 156 -2.26 -6.73 8.12
N ALA A 157 -1.20 -7.52 8.34
CA ALA A 157 -1.23 -8.97 8.11
C ALA A 157 -2.32 -9.70 8.92
N GLY A 158 -2.40 -9.42 10.21
CA GLY A 158 -3.28 -10.17 11.12
C GLY A 158 -2.68 -11.53 11.45
N THR A 159 -3.52 -12.45 11.91
CA THR A 159 -3.07 -13.77 12.38
C THR A 159 -3.71 -14.88 11.56
N SER A 160 -2.92 -15.84 11.12
CA SER A 160 -3.45 -17.00 10.39
C SER A 160 -4.47 -17.75 11.25
N GLY A 161 -5.64 -18.03 10.66
CA GLY A 161 -6.76 -18.68 11.35
C GLY A 161 -7.63 -17.75 12.21
N GLU A 162 -7.42 -16.43 12.17
CA GLU A 162 -8.33 -15.49 12.84
C GLU A 162 -9.76 -15.56 12.28
N ALA A 163 -10.75 -15.32 13.12
CA ALA A 163 -12.15 -15.32 12.70
C ALA A 163 -12.47 -14.11 11.80
N CYS A 164 -13.48 -14.23 10.94
CA CYS A 164 -14.00 -13.09 10.19
C CYS A 164 -14.45 -11.97 11.16
N GLY A 165 -13.93 -10.75 10.96
CA GLY A 165 -14.21 -9.58 11.79
C GLY A 165 -13.36 -9.49 13.07
N ALA A 166 -12.46 -10.45 13.31
CA ALA A 166 -11.52 -10.36 14.42
C ALA A 166 -10.70 -9.05 14.30
N ASN A 167 -10.44 -8.41 15.44
CA ASN A 167 -9.64 -7.18 15.52
C ASN A 167 -10.20 -5.99 14.71
N ALA A 168 -11.47 -6.03 14.30
CA ALA A 168 -12.11 -4.93 13.57
C ALA A 168 -12.34 -3.72 14.48
N ILE A 169 -11.51 -2.69 14.29
CA ILE A 169 -11.51 -1.44 15.08
C ILE A 169 -12.02 -0.23 14.29
N GLY A 170 -12.54 -0.43 13.07
CA GLY A 170 -13.23 0.60 12.30
C GLY A 170 -12.36 1.47 11.37
N TRP A 171 -11.04 1.26 11.36
CA TRP A 171 -10.14 2.06 10.50
C TRP A 171 -9.05 1.22 9.83
N LYS A 172 -9.10 -0.11 9.97
CA LYS A 172 -8.06 -1.00 9.47
C LYS A 172 -8.62 -2.37 9.07
N LEU A 173 -8.21 -2.86 7.90
CA LEU A 173 -8.44 -4.23 7.45
C LEU A 173 -7.30 -5.17 7.88
N TRP A 174 -7.64 -6.42 8.20
CA TRP A 174 -6.65 -7.48 8.44
C TRP A 174 -6.65 -8.45 7.26
N GLN A 175 -5.48 -8.77 6.72
CA GLN A 175 -5.33 -9.63 5.53
C GLN A 175 -5.86 -11.04 5.80
N TRP A 176 -5.41 -11.69 6.88
CA TRP A 176 -5.96 -13.00 7.28
C TRP A 176 -7.45 -12.91 7.63
N GLY A 177 -7.86 -11.84 8.29
CA GLY A 177 -9.27 -11.53 8.55
C GLY A 177 -10.14 -11.39 7.29
N SER A 178 -9.63 -10.77 6.21
CA SER A 178 -10.36 -10.67 4.93
C SER A 178 -10.50 -12.03 4.27
N GLN A 179 -9.47 -12.88 4.38
CA GLN A 179 -9.54 -14.26 3.93
C GLN A 179 -10.55 -15.08 4.72
N ALA A 180 -10.58 -14.96 6.04
CA ALA A 180 -11.57 -15.61 6.88
C ALA A 180 -12.99 -15.18 6.53
N CYS A 181 -13.21 -13.90 6.24
CA CYS A 181 -14.50 -13.40 5.79
C CYS A 181 -14.90 -13.91 4.40
N GLY A 182 -13.97 -13.97 3.45
CA GLY A 182 -14.24 -14.55 2.14
C GLY A 182 -14.59 -16.05 2.23
N LEU A 183 -13.93 -16.80 3.13
CA LEU A 183 -14.27 -18.20 3.43
C LEU A 183 -15.65 -18.32 4.09
N ALA A 184 -16.05 -17.35 4.90
CA ALA A 184 -17.39 -17.24 5.47
C ALA A 184 -18.46 -16.73 4.47
N GLY A 185 -18.11 -16.61 3.18
CA GLY A 185 -19.04 -16.21 2.13
C GLY A 185 -19.36 -14.71 2.08
N LYS A 186 -18.59 -13.86 2.78
CA LYS A 186 -18.75 -12.41 2.71
C LYS A 186 -18.24 -11.87 1.38
N THR A 187 -18.98 -10.91 0.84
CA THR A 187 -18.57 -10.09 -0.30
C THR A 187 -17.47 -9.10 0.11
N ALA A 188 -16.69 -8.62 -0.86
CA ALA A 188 -15.72 -7.56 -0.63
C ALA A 188 -16.35 -6.31 -0.03
N ALA A 189 -17.57 -5.95 -0.44
CA ALA A 189 -18.30 -4.81 0.12
C ALA A 189 -18.61 -5.00 1.62
N GLU A 190 -19.11 -6.18 2.01
CA GLU A 190 -19.33 -6.51 3.42
C GLU A 190 -18.04 -6.51 4.23
N ILE A 191 -16.94 -7.01 3.65
CA ILE A 191 -15.62 -6.98 4.29
C ILE A 191 -15.18 -5.53 4.54
N MET A 192 -15.30 -4.63 3.55
CA MET A 192 -14.96 -3.22 3.73
C MET A 192 -15.81 -2.56 4.82
N LEU A 193 -17.13 -2.82 4.83
CA LEU A 193 -18.03 -2.27 5.86
C LEU A 193 -17.72 -2.82 7.26
N MET A 194 -17.30 -4.08 7.35
CA MET A 194 -16.97 -4.73 8.62
C MET A 194 -15.70 -4.18 9.27
N TYR A 195 -14.68 -3.82 8.50
CA TYR A 195 -13.38 -3.39 9.04
C TYR A 195 -13.20 -1.87 9.13
N TYR A 196 -13.96 -1.10 8.34
CA TYR A 196 -13.80 0.35 8.24
C TYR A 196 -14.97 1.17 8.81
N TYR A 197 -15.88 0.58 9.59
CA TYR A 197 -16.98 1.31 10.24
C TYR A 197 -16.52 2.42 11.20
N PRO A 198 -17.37 3.38 11.58
CA PRO A 198 -18.66 3.71 10.98
C PRO A 198 -18.50 4.61 9.75
N GLY A 199 -19.62 4.91 9.09
CA GLY A 199 -19.70 5.95 8.04
C GLY A 199 -19.12 5.58 6.69
N VAL A 200 -18.80 4.30 6.46
CA VAL A 200 -18.31 3.82 5.16
C VAL A 200 -19.48 3.47 4.24
N THR A 201 -19.36 3.89 2.98
CA THR A 201 -20.24 3.49 1.89
C THR A 201 -19.43 2.80 0.81
N VAL A 202 -19.99 1.73 0.24
CA VAL A 202 -19.42 1.02 -0.90
C VAL A 202 -20.40 1.13 -2.06
N SER A 203 -19.94 1.64 -3.20
CA SER A 203 -20.76 1.80 -4.41
C SER A 203 -20.03 1.27 -5.64
N GLY A 204 -20.77 0.78 -6.64
CA GLY A 204 -20.17 0.19 -7.85
C GLY A 204 -19.40 -1.11 -7.61
N ALA A 205 -19.74 -1.86 -6.55
CA ALA A 205 -19.16 -3.17 -6.29
C ALA A 205 -19.67 -4.19 -7.32
N PRO A 206 -18.82 -5.10 -7.82
CA PRO A 206 -19.27 -6.20 -8.67
C PRO A 206 -20.20 -7.13 -7.86
N ALA A 207 -21.01 -7.91 -8.57
CA ALA A 207 -21.77 -8.98 -7.94
C ALA A 207 -20.84 -9.94 -7.20
N ALA A 208 -21.32 -10.46 -6.06
CA ALA A 208 -20.62 -11.48 -5.29
C ALA A 208 -20.20 -12.63 -6.21
N SER A 209 -18.94 -13.06 -6.12
CA SER A 209 -18.58 -14.35 -6.70
C SER A 209 -19.39 -15.44 -6.01
N ALA A 210 -19.73 -16.50 -6.76
CA ALA A 210 -20.35 -17.68 -6.16
C ALA A 210 -19.52 -18.14 -4.95
N PRO A 211 -20.16 -18.59 -3.84
CA PRO A 211 -19.44 -19.04 -2.67
C PRO A 211 -18.37 -20.05 -3.09
N PRO A 212 -17.17 -20.01 -2.48
CA PRO A 212 -16.20 -21.08 -2.70
C PRO A 212 -16.91 -22.38 -2.37
N THR A 213 -17.05 -23.27 -3.37
CA THR A 213 -17.51 -24.63 -3.11
C THR A 213 -16.55 -25.18 -2.06
N PRO A 214 -17.03 -25.84 -0.98
CA PRO A 214 -16.11 -26.52 -0.09
C PRO A 214 -15.24 -27.41 -0.96
N ASN A 215 -13.94 -27.15 -0.93
CA ASN A 215 -12.96 -27.95 -1.64
C ASN A 215 -13.30 -29.41 -1.28
N PRO A 216 -13.51 -30.34 -2.23
CA PRO A 216 -13.64 -31.74 -1.87
C PRO A 216 -12.41 -32.05 -1.03
N THR A 217 -12.63 -32.38 0.24
CA THR A 217 -11.60 -32.91 1.13
C THR A 217 -10.77 -33.84 0.28
N ALA A 218 -9.44 -33.61 0.24
CA ALA A 218 -8.53 -34.49 -0.46
C ALA A 218 -8.97 -35.92 -0.18
N SER A 219 -9.47 -36.60 -1.23
CA SER A 219 -9.76 -38.03 -1.15
C SER A 219 -8.50 -38.65 -0.54
N PRO A 220 -8.62 -39.48 0.52
CA PRO A 220 -7.44 -40.03 1.16
C PRO A 220 -6.57 -40.66 0.08
N SER A 221 -5.35 -40.12 -0.05
CA SER A 221 -4.34 -40.69 -0.93
C SER A 221 -4.29 -42.20 -0.60
N PRO A 222 -4.45 -43.10 -1.58
CA PRO A 222 -4.39 -44.52 -1.31
C PRO A 222 -3.07 -44.80 -0.58
N ALA A 223 -3.15 -45.53 0.53
CA ALA A 223 -1.99 -45.89 1.33
C ALA A 223 -0.88 -46.41 0.41
N PRO A 224 0.39 -45.98 0.59
CA PRO A 224 1.47 -46.49 -0.21
C PRO A 224 1.53 -48.01 -0.05
N THR A 225 1.43 -48.73 -1.17
CA THR A 225 1.62 -50.18 -1.20
C THR A 225 2.97 -50.50 -0.55
N PRO A 226 3.04 -51.40 0.45
CA PRO A 226 4.31 -51.78 1.07
C PRO A 226 5.29 -52.25 -0.01
N ARG A 227 6.41 -51.56 -0.13
CA ARG A 227 7.54 -52.04 -0.95
C ARG A 227 8.06 -53.33 -0.31
N PRO A 228 8.18 -54.46 -1.03
CA PRO A 228 8.79 -55.67 -0.49
C PRO A 228 10.20 -55.36 0.02
N ALA A 229 10.50 -55.81 1.24
CA ALA A 229 11.85 -55.74 1.79
C ALA A 229 12.82 -56.52 0.88
N PRO A 230 14.03 -56.02 0.61
CA PRO A 230 15.02 -56.77 -0.15
C PRO A 230 15.40 -58.05 0.60
N THR A 231 15.30 -59.18 -0.08
CA THR A 231 15.74 -60.49 0.42
C THR A 231 17.23 -60.43 0.78
N ALA A 232 17.56 -60.73 2.04
CA ALA A 232 18.94 -60.85 2.49
C ALA A 232 19.64 -61.97 1.71
N THR A 233 20.75 -61.65 1.05
CA THR A 233 21.64 -62.62 0.41
C THR A 233 22.34 -63.44 1.51
N PRO A 234 22.33 -64.79 1.48
CA PRO A 234 23.03 -65.59 2.46
C PRO A 234 24.56 -65.40 2.32
N MET A 235 25.19 -65.16 3.48
CA MET A 235 26.64 -65.04 3.64
C MET A 235 27.31 -66.42 3.43
N PRO A 236 28.44 -66.53 2.71
CA PRO A 236 29.10 -67.81 2.49
C PRO A 236 29.78 -68.32 3.77
N THR A 237 29.42 -69.55 4.17
CA THR A 237 30.01 -70.27 5.31
C THR A 237 31.44 -70.72 4.96
N THR A 238 32.39 -70.34 5.81
CA THR A 238 33.78 -70.81 5.78
C THR A 238 33.88 -72.30 6.10
N ALA A 239 34.54 -73.06 5.24
CA ALA A 239 34.91 -74.45 5.49
C ALA A 239 36.06 -74.54 6.51
N THR A 240 35.94 -75.48 7.46
CA THR A 240 37.00 -75.84 8.42
C THR A 240 37.66 -77.16 7.93
N PRO A 241 38.99 -77.30 8.01
CA PRO A 241 39.70 -78.42 7.39
C PRO A 241 39.67 -79.70 8.25
N GLY A 242 39.63 -80.84 7.55
CA GLY A 242 39.95 -82.18 8.04
C GLY A 242 40.82 -82.89 7.03
#